data_AF-A0A957VNZ6-F1
#
_entry.id   AF-A0A957VNZ6-F1
#
_cell.length_a   1.000
_cell.length_b   1.000
_cell.length_c   1.000
_cell.angle_alpha   90.00
_cell.angle_beta   90.00
_cell.angle_gamma   90.00
#
_symmetry.space_group_name_H-M   'P 1'
#
loop_
_entity.id
_entity.type
_entity.pdbx_description
1 polymer ?
#
loop_
_entity_poly.entity_id
_entity_poly.type
_entity_poly.pdbx_seq_one_letter_code
_entity_poly.pdbx_strand_id
1 'polypeptide(L)'
;PPSLLAVPRYGFLNVHPSLLPFYRGPSPVFWQLRDGVTASGVTVHWMDAEFDTGALAAQSSVTLPNGASGPEIDMMMAVAGANALDRVLARMARGAAPRHPQPDGGSYRPWPEAGDFALNLEWSAQHAFNFMRGTAEWGMPFALEAEGARWLLKHALRVAPAGELGAPWQRDGDVLHVQFAPGVLTASVA
;
A
#
# COMPACT_ATOMS: atom_id res chain seq x y z
N PRO A 1 -25.99 -4.27 -0.35
CA PRO A 1 -27.09 -4.67 -1.27
C PRO A 1 -27.58 -3.47 -2.09
N PRO A 2 -27.96 -3.65 -3.37
CA PRO A 2 -28.45 -2.55 -4.20
C PRO A 2 -29.62 -1.78 -3.59
N SER A 3 -30.51 -2.47 -2.87
CA SER A 3 -31.64 -1.86 -2.15
C SER A 3 -31.22 -0.84 -1.09
N LEU A 4 -30.06 -1.02 -0.45
CA LEU A 4 -29.54 -0.06 0.52
C LEU A 4 -28.94 1.17 -0.16
N LEU A 5 -28.28 1.02 -1.31
CA LEU A 5 -27.61 2.12 -2.02
C LEU A 5 -28.56 3.25 -2.42
N ALA A 6 -29.85 2.94 -2.58
CA ALA A 6 -30.90 3.89 -2.92
C ALA A 6 -31.49 4.64 -1.71
N VAL A 7 -31.12 4.29 -0.47
CA VAL A 7 -31.70 4.89 0.75
C VAL A 7 -31.28 6.35 0.94
N PRO A 8 -29.98 6.72 0.89
CA PRO A 8 -29.58 8.12 0.97
C PRO A 8 -29.93 8.83 -0.34
N ARG A 9 -30.41 10.07 -0.26
CA ARG A 9 -30.78 10.91 -1.43
C ARG A 9 -29.73 10.92 -2.54
N TYR A 10 -28.45 10.89 -2.17
CA TYR A 10 -27.33 10.94 -3.11
C TYR A 10 -26.59 9.60 -3.27
N GLY A 11 -27.00 8.55 -2.55
CA GLY A 11 -26.24 7.31 -2.39
C GLY A 11 -25.10 7.44 -1.38
N PHE A 12 -24.16 6.51 -1.43
CA PHE A 12 -23.03 6.44 -0.50
C PHE A 12 -21.74 6.92 -1.15
N LEU A 13 -20.93 7.63 -0.37
CA LEU A 13 -19.54 7.93 -0.70
C LEU A 13 -18.63 6.99 0.08
N ASN A 14 -17.58 6.52 -0.57
CA ASN A 14 -16.48 5.79 0.04
C ASN A 14 -15.18 6.58 -0.13
N VAL A 15 -14.29 6.49 0.86
CA VAL A 15 -12.92 7.02 0.79
C VAL A 15 -11.98 5.84 0.69
N HIS A 16 -11.34 5.68 -0.46
CA HIS A 16 -10.50 4.55 -0.79
C HIS A 16 -9.03 4.95 -0.84
N PRO A 17 -8.09 4.26 -0.14
CA PRO A 17 -6.68 4.64 -0.08
C PRO A 17 -5.87 4.17 -1.29
N SER A 18 -6.35 4.49 -2.49
CA SER A 18 -5.59 4.42 -3.74
C SER A 18 -6.09 5.46 -4.75
N LEU A 19 -5.37 5.58 -5.86
CA LEU A 19 -5.84 6.27 -7.06
C LEU A 19 -6.62 5.28 -7.94
N LEU A 20 -7.94 5.18 -7.74
CA LEU A 20 -8.82 4.34 -8.56
C LEU A 20 -8.74 4.74 -10.04
N PRO A 21 -8.77 3.77 -10.97
CA PRO A 21 -9.20 2.36 -10.81
C PRO A 21 -8.11 1.39 -10.33
N PHE A 22 -6.91 1.85 -9.98
CA PHE A 22 -5.83 0.98 -9.51
C PHE A 22 -5.99 0.63 -8.03
N TYR A 23 -5.64 -0.61 -7.66
CA TYR A 23 -5.70 -1.12 -6.29
C TYR A 23 -7.12 -1.08 -5.68
N ARG A 24 -8.14 -1.51 -6.42
CA ARG A 24 -9.45 -1.87 -5.84
C ARG A 24 -9.30 -3.02 -4.85
N GLY A 25 -10.22 -3.11 -3.89
CA GLY A 25 -10.24 -4.18 -2.90
C GLY A 25 -9.70 -3.75 -1.52
N PRO A 26 -9.60 -4.69 -0.57
CA PRO A 26 -9.70 -4.35 0.85
C PRO A 26 -8.42 -3.77 1.48
N SER A 27 -7.23 -3.98 0.90
CA SER A 27 -5.95 -3.59 1.52
C SER A 27 -5.00 -2.91 0.54
N PRO A 28 -5.41 -1.80 -0.11
CA PRO A 28 -4.64 -1.19 -1.19
C PRO A 28 -3.27 -0.68 -0.75
N VAL A 29 -3.12 -0.19 0.48
CA VAL A 29 -1.82 0.31 0.99
C VAL A 29 -0.78 -0.81 1.05
N PHE A 30 -1.16 -1.99 1.54
CA PHE A 30 -0.30 -3.18 1.54
C PHE A 30 0.20 -3.51 0.13
N TRP A 31 -0.70 -3.58 -0.85
CA TRP A 31 -0.35 -3.93 -2.22
C TRP A 31 0.49 -2.86 -2.92
N GLN A 32 0.24 -1.58 -2.63
CA GLN A 32 1.07 -0.49 -3.13
C GLN A 32 2.50 -0.57 -2.57
N LEU A 33 2.65 -0.89 -1.28
CA LEU A 33 3.97 -1.11 -0.67
C LEU A 33 4.68 -2.34 -1.26
N ARG A 34 3.95 -3.43 -1.49
CA ARG A 34 4.48 -4.67 -2.11
C ARG A 34 4.91 -4.48 -3.56
N ASP A 35 4.20 -3.63 -4.30
CA ASP A 35 4.51 -3.31 -5.69
C ASP A 35 5.59 -2.19 -5.80
N GLY A 36 6.10 -1.68 -4.67
CA GLY A 36 7.14 -0.66 -4.62
C GLY A 36 6.69 0.74 -5.06
N VAL A 37 5.39 1.01 -4.99
CA VAL A 37 4.79 2.28 -5.41
C VAL A 37 5.17 3.38 -4.42
N THR A 38 5.70 4.50 -4.93
CA THR A 38 5.98 5.70 -4.13
C THR A 38 4.96 6.81 -4.36
N ALA A 39 4.37 6.88 -5.56
CA ALA A 39 3.30 7.80 -5.91
C ALA A 39 1.94 7.11 -5.75
N SER A 40 1.29 7.35 -4.62
CA SER A 40 0.00 6.80 -4.23
C SER A 40 -1.06 7.92 -4.16
N GLY A 41 -2.17 7.68 -3.48
CA GLY A 41 -3.19 8.67 -3.22
C GLY A 41 -4.45 8.09 -2.63
N VAL A 42 -5.47 8.93 -2.55
CA VAL A 42 -6.80 8.60 -2.06
C VAL A 42 -7.84 9.00 -3.10
N THR A 43 -8.94 8.25 -3.12
CA THR A 43 -10.08 8.50 -3.98
C THR A 43 -11.34 8.59 -3.15
N VAL A 44 -12.11 9.67 -3.34
CA VAL A 44 -13.51 9.72 -2.91
C VAL A 44 -14.37 9.31 -4.10
N HIS A 45 -15.10 8.20 -3.96
CA HIS A 45 -15.94 7.64 -5.02
C HIS A 45 -17.35 7.34 -4.53
N TRP A 46 -18.29 7.30 -5.46
CA TRP A 46 -19.66 6.86 -5.19
C TRP A 46 -19.72 5.34 -5.22
N MET A 47 -20.29 4.73 -4.19
CA MET A 47 -20.48 3.28 -4.19
C MET A 47 -21.51 2.87 -5.24
N ASP A 48 -21.25 1.78 -5.94
CA ASP A 48 -22.21 1.06 -6.77
C ASP A 48 -22.34 -0.41 -6.28
N ALA A 49 -22.86 -1.30 -7.12
CA ALA A 49 -23.06 -2.70 -6.76
C ALA A 49 -21.76 -3.52 -6.71
N GLU A 50 -20.70 -3.02 -7.33
CA GLU A 50 -19.38 -3.65 -7.42
C GLU A 50 -18.37 -2.96 -6.48
N PHE A 51 -17.26 -3.64 -6.18
CA PHE A 51 -16.27 -3.14 -5.23
C PHE A 51 -15.36 -2.10 -5.90
N ASP A 52 -15.42 -0.86 -5.40
CA ASP A 52 -14.51 0.24 -5.79
C ASP A 52 -14.52 0.62 -7.28
N THR A 53 -15.65 0.43 -7.95
CA THR A 53 -15.87 0.67 -9.39
C THR A 53 -16.65 1.95 -9.69
N GLY A 54 -17.37 2.48 -8.71
CA GLY A 54 -18.27 3.58 -8.95
C GLY A 54 -17.59 4.92 -9.23
N ALA A 55 -18.40 5.90 -9.65
CA ALA A 55 -17.91 7.15 -10.19
C ALA A 55 -17.02 7.93 -9.20
N LEU A 56 -15.95 8.52 -9.69
CA LEU A 56 -15.06 9.40 -8.95
C LEU A 56 -15.76 10.72 -8.60
N ALA A 57 -15.61 11.16 -7.36
CA ALA A 57 -16.02 12.48 -6.89
C ALA A 57 -14.81 13.42 -6.71
N ALA A 58 -13.69 12.89 -6.20
CA ALA A 58 -12.41 13.57 -6.07
C ALA A 58 -11.24 12.58 -5.90
N GLN A 59 -10.03 13.01 -6.24
CA GLN A 59 -8.79 12.30 -5.95
C GLN A 59 -7.75 13.25 -5.35
N SER A 60 -6.82 12.70 -4.59
CA SER A 60 -5.65 13.43 -4.08
C SER A 60 -4.43 12.52 -4.07
N SER A 61 -3.33 12.96 -4.67
CA SER A 61 -2.07 12.22 -4.65
C SER A 61 -1.40 12.30 -3.27
N VAL A 62 -0.69 11.24 -2.90
CA VAL A 62 0.09 11.12 -1.68
C VAL A 62 1.41 10.43 -2.03
N THR A 63 2.54 11.05 -1.67
CA THR A 63 3.86 10.41 -1.81
C THR A 63 4.17 9.60 -0.56
N LEU A 64 4.38 8.30 -0.70
CA LEU A 64 4.78 7.41 0.39
C LEU A 64 6.25 7.67 0.76
N PRO A 65 6.57 8.11 1.99
CA PRO A 65 7.93 8.36 2.40
C PRO A 65 8.72 7.05 2.57
N ASN A 66 10.01 7.07 2.22
CA ASN A 66 10.88 5.94 2.51
C ASN A 66 10.97 5.69 4.02
N GLY A 67 10.85 4.42 4.42
CA GLY A 67 10.95 3.99 5.81
C GLY A 67 9.78 4.34 6.72
N ALA A 68 8.72 4.96 6.20
CA ALA A 68 7.49 5.20 6.94
C ALA A 68 6.88 3.87 7.43
N SER A 69 6.34 3.90 8.64
CA SER A 69 5.58 2.80 9.22
C SER A 69 4.14 2.78 8.71
N GLY A 70 3.47 1.64 8.83
CA GLY A 70 2.05 1.49 8.51
C GLY A 70 1.16 2.59 9.12
N PRO A 71 1.25 2.87 10.44
CA PRO A 71 0.44 3.92 11.07
C PRO A 71 0.71 5.33 10.53
N GLU A 72 1.96 5.63 10.18
CA GLU A 72 2.32 6.93 9.58
C GLU A 72 1.70 7.07 8.19
N ILE A 73 1.75 6.00 7.38
CA ILE A 73 1.13 5.97 6.05
C ILE A 73 -0.40 6.09 6.17
N ASP A 74 -1.02 5.33 7.06
CA ASP A 74 -2.46 5.36 7.28
C ASP A 74 -2.93 6.74 7.75
N MET A 75 -2.19 7.39 8.65
CA MET A 75 -2.50 8.76 9.06
C MET A 75 -2.37 9.75 7.91
N MET A 76 -1.33 9.63 7.07
CA MET A 76 -1.18 10.47 5.87
C MET A 76 -2.36 10.28 4.90
N MET A 77 -2.77 9.04 4.65
CA MET A 77 -3.92 8.71 3.81
C MET A 77 -5.23 9.23 4.42
N ALA A 78 -5.42 9.09 5.73
CA ALA A 78 -6.61 9.56 6.42
C ALA A 78 -6.76 11.08 6.32
N VAL A 79 -5.68 11.85 6.53
CA VAL A 79 -5.68 13.31 6.38
C VAL A 79 -5.97 13.70 4.93
N ALA A 80 -5.33 13.06 3.95
CA ALA A 80 -5.59 13.33 2.53
C ALA A 80 -7.06 13.02 2.16
N GLY A 81 -7.59 11.90 2.66
CA GLY A 81 -8.94 11.43 2.44
C GLY A 81 -9.99 12.34 3.05
N ALA A 82 -9.80 12.77 4.30
CA ALA A 82 -10.65 13.72 4.98
C ALA A 82 -10.72 15.06 4.22
N ASN A 83 -9.57 15.59 3.80
CA ASN A 83 -9.50 16.82 3.00
C ASN A 83 -10.20 16.67 1.64
N ALA A 84 -10.07 15.52 0.98
CA ALA A 84 -10.74 15.26 -0.29
C ALA A 84 -12.27 15.14 -0.10
N LEU A 85 -12.71 14.46 0.96
CA LEU A 85 -14.12 14.30 1.29
C LEU A 85 -14.76 15.64 1.65
N ASP A 86 -14.10 16.47 2.45
CA ASP A 86 -14.58 17.82 2.81
C ASP A 86 -14.84 18.68 1.56
N ARG A 87 -13.92 18.66 0.59
CA ARG A 87 -14.13 19.35 -0.70
C ARG A 87 -15.35 18.83 -1.46
N VAL A 88 -15.60 17.52 -1.45
CA VAL A 88 -16.78 16.92 -2.10
C VAL A 88 -18.06 17.35 -1.39
N LEU A 89 -18.09 17.26 -0.05
CA LEU A 89 -19.26 17.65 0.76
C LEU A 89 -19.57 19.14 0.62
N ALA A 90 -18.55 20.00 0.60
CA ALA A 90 -18.71 21.44 0.37
C ALA A 90 -19.32 21.75 -1.01
N ARG A 91 -18.98 20.99 -2.05
CA ARG A 91 -19.61 21.11 -3.37
C ARG A 91 -21.05 20.61 -3.35
N MET A 92 -21.32 19.49 -2.68
CA MET A 92 -22.66 18.92 -2.54
C MET A 92 -23.61 19.86 -1.81
N ALA A 93 -23.15 20.54 -0.75
CA ALA A 93 -23.92 21.53 -0.03
C ALA A 93 -24.37 22.72 -0.90
N ARG A 94 -23.62 23.00 -1.98
CA ARG A 94 -23.94 24.02 -2.99
C ARG A 94 -24.74 23.46 -4.18
N GLY A 95 -25.23 22.23 -4.08
CA GLY A 95 -26.03 21.57 -5.12
C GLY A 95 -25.22 20.84 -6.20
N ALA A 96 -23.90 20.72 -6.07
CA ALA A 96 -23.05 20.03 -7.04
C ALA A 96 -22.53 18.70 -6.48
N ALA A 97 -22.96 17.57 -7.07
CA ALA A 97 -22.50 16.23 -6.72
C ALA A 97 -21.66 15.64 -7.87
N PRO A 98 -20.33 15.81 -7.87
CA PRO A 98 -19.47 15.43 -9.00
C PRO A 98 -19.47 13.92 -9.19
N ARG A 99 -19.66 13.48 -10.43
CA ARG A 99 -19.65 12.06 -10.82
C ARG A 99 -18.90 11.93 -12.13
N HIS A 100 -17.68 11.40 -12.05
CA HIS A 100 -16.86 11.12 -13.21
C HIS A 100 -16.67 9.61 -13.31
N PRO A 101 -17.05 8.95 -14.42
CA PRO A 101 -16.73 7.54 -14.62
C PRO A 101 -15.23 7.30 -14.39
N GLN A 102 -14.88 6.16 -13.78
CA GLN A 102 -13.48 5.77 -13.71
C GLN A 102 -12.94 5.57 -15.14
N PRO A 103 -11.68 5.94 -15.43
CA PRO A 103 -11.06 5.62 -16.70
C PRO A 103 -10.95 4.09 -16.88
N ASP A 104 -10.78 3.64 -18.13
CA ASP A 104 -10.53 2.23 -18.42
C ASP A 104 -9.23 1.73 -17.78
N GLY A 105 -9.20 0.43 -17.48
CA GLY A 105 -8.06 -0.23 -16.84
C GLY A 105 -8.21 -0.33 -15.31
N GLY A 106 -7.07 -0.33 -14.62
CA GLY A 106 -7.00 -0.50 -13.17
C GLY A 106 -6.58 -1.89 -12.73
N SER A 107 -6.73 -2.16 -11.44
CA SER A 107 -6.38 -3.45 -10.83
C SER A 107 -7.26 -3.73 -9.62
N TYR A 108 -7.59 -5.01 -9.43
CA TYR A 108 -8.16 -5.52 -8.19
C TYR A 108 -7.12 -6.35 -7.46
N ARG A 109 -7.06 -6.19 -6.14
CA ARG A 109 -6.21 -7.01 -5.27
C ARG A 109 -7.06 -7.59 -4.13
N PRO A 110 -6.91 -8.89 -3.82
CA PRO A 110 -7.66 -9.53 -2.74
C PRO A 110 -7.11 -9.12 -1.37
N TRP A 111 -7.67 -9.71 -0.31
CA TRP A 111 -7.06 -9.64 1.01
C TRP A 111 -5.67 -10.32 0.98
N PRO A 112 -4.61 -9.72 1.58
CA PRO A 112 -3.28 -10.33 1.62
C PRO A 112 -3.23 -11.64 2.39
N GLU A 113 -2.52 -12.63 1.86
CA GLU A 113 -2.24 -13.89 2.51
C GLU A 113 -0.80 -13.96 3.03
N ALA A 114 -0.47 -14.98 3.81
CA ALA A 114 0.87 -15.13 4.38
C ALA A 114 1.99 -15.17 3.32
N GLY A 115 1.70 -15.71 2.12
CA GLY A 115 2.65 -15.74 1.00
C GLY A 115 2.96 -14.35 0.43
N ASP A 116 2.07 -13.38 0.58
CA ASP A 116 2.26 -12.02 0.05
C ASP A 116 3.27 -11.20 0.85
N PHE A 117 3.68 -11.68 2.03
CA PHE A 117 4.78 -11.12 2.81
C PHE A 117 6.17 -11.60 2.33
N ALA A 118 6.23 -12.50 1.35
CA ALA A 118 7.51 -12.94 0.80
C ALA A 118 8.23 -11.79 0.08
N LEU A 119 9.53 -11.64 0.35
CA LEU A 119 10.41 -10.69 -0.30
C LEU A 119 10.96 -11.27 -1.61
N ASN A 120 11.17 -10.39 -2.60
CA ASN A 120 11.84 -10.74 -3.85
C ASN A 120 13.24 -10.10 -3.91
N LEU A 121 14.28 -10.89 -4.15
CA LEU A 121 15.67 -10.43 -4.26
C LEU A 121 15.91 -9.50 -5.48
N GLU A 122 15.05 -9.55 -6.49
CA GLU A 122 15.09 -8.63 -7.64
C GLU A 122 14.64 -7.21 -7.28
N TRP A 123 14.01 -7.02 -6.12
CA TRP A 123 13.70 -5.70 -5.62
C TRP A 123 14.97 -4.96 -5.21
N SER A 124 14.90 -3.64 -5.16
CA SER A 124 15.92 -2.87 -4.42
C SER A 124 15.79 -3.14 -2.91
N ALA A 125 16.90 -3.04 -2.18
CA ALA A 125 16.88 -3.13 -0.73
C ALA A 125 15.97 -2.06 -0.11
N GLN A 126 15.86 -0.88 -0.74
CA GLN A 126 14.96 0.19 -0.30
C GLN A 126 13.50 -0.21 -0.42
N HIS A 127 13.12 -0.89 -1.51
CA HIS A 127 11.77 -1.41 -1.67
C HIS A 127 11.46 -2.46 -0.60
N ALA A 128 12.33 -3.48 -0.43
CA ALA A 128 12.13 -4.50 0.61
C ALA A 128 12.04 -3.87 2.01
N PHE A 129 12.90 -2.89 2.31
CA PHE A 129 12.88 -2.13 3.56
C PHE A 129 11.55 -1.39 3.78
N ASN A 130 11.07 -0.66 2.76
CA ASN A 130 9.81 0.07 2.83
C ASN A 130 8.62 -0.87 3.03
N PHE A 131 8.58 -1.98 2.30
CA PHE A 131 7.52 -2.98 2.43
C PHE A 131 7.51 -3.58 3.85
N MET A 132 8.67 -4.00 4.36
CA MET A 132 8.77 -4.53 5.72
C MET A 132 8.36 -3.52 6.79
N ARG A 133 8.81 -2.26 6.67
CA ARG A 133 8.49 -1.18 7.61
C ARG A 133 7.01 -0.81 7.58
N GLY A 134 6.46 -0.66 6.39
CA GLY A 134 5.08 -0.24 6.17
C GLY A 134 4.06 -1.32 6.54
N THR A 135 4.46 -2.58 6.64
CA THR A 135 3.57 -3.71 6.97
C THR A 135 3.90 -4.39 8.31
N ALA A 136 4.87 -3.86 9.07
CA ALA A 136 5.37 -4.48 10.30
C ALA A 136 4.28 -4.74 11.37
N GLU A 137 3.25 -3.89 11.43
CA GLU A 137 2.15 -4.01 12.39
C GLU A 137 1.24 -5.23 12.16
N TRP A 138 1.30 -5.85 10.98
CA TRP A 138 0.58 -7.08 10.69
C TRP A 138 1.17 -8.27 11.46
N GLY A 139 2.38 -8.14 12.01
CA GLY A 139 3.03 -9.18 12.82
C GLY A 139 3.41 -10.44 12.03
N MET A 140 3.35 -10.40 10.70
CA MET A 140 3.69 -11.51 9.83
C MET A 140 5.20 -11.54 9.56
N PRO A 141 5.84 -12.73 9.58
CA PRO A 141 7.24 -12.85 9.16
C PRO A 141 7.36 -12.69 7.64
N PHE A 142 8.50 -12.17 7.20
CA PHE A 142 8.83 -12.00 5.79
C PHE A 142 9.68 -13.18 5.32
N ALA A 143 9.10 -14.05 4.49
CA ALA A 143 9.84 -15.15 3.90
C ALA A 143 10.81 -14.63 2.85
N LEU A 144 12.04 -15.15 2.85
CA LEU A 144 13.06 -14.82 1.87
C LEU A 144 13.82 -16.09 1.50
N GLU A 145 13.92 -16.37 0.20
CA GLU A 145 14.80 -17.41 -0.33
C GLU A 145 16.04 -16.75 -0.96
N ALA A 146 17.22 -17.16 -0.52
CA ALA A 146 18.49 -16.66 -1.03
C ALA A 146 19.51 -17.80 -1.10
N GLU A 147 19.90 -18.18 -2.33
CA GLU A 147 20.96 -19.18 -2.61
C GLU A 147 20.73 -20.51 -1.87
N GLY A 148 19.52 -21.05 -2.00
CA GLY A 148 19.13 -22.32 -1.40
C GLY A 148 18.87 -22.27 0.12
N ALA A 149 19.07 -21.12 0.77
CA ALA A 149 18.67 -20.89 2.15
C ALA A 149 17.30 -20.19 2.21
N ARG A 150 16.47 -20.59 3.16
CA ARG A 150 15.20 -19.93 3.48
C ARG A 150 15.29 -19.24 4.82
N TRP A 151 14.92 -17.97 4.84
CA TRP A 151 14.92 -17.09 6.01
C TRP A 151 13.51 -16.61 6.31
N LEU A 152 13.23 -16.42 7.60
CA LEU A 152 12.05 -15.71 8.08
C LEU A 152 12.54 -14.45 8.80
N LEU A 153 12.36 -13.29 8.16
CA LEU A 153 12.77 -12.01 8.71
C LEU A 153 11.62 -11.41 9.52
N LYS A 154 11.94 -10.69 10.59
CA LYS A 154 10.95 -10.13 11.51
C LYS A 154 10.93 -8.59 11.47
N HIS A 155 12.09 -7.96 11.56
CA HIS A 155 12.18 -6.50 11.59
C HIS A 155 13.24 -6.00 10.61
N ALA A 156 12.89 -5.03 9.77
CA ALA A 156 13.85 -4.28 8.98
C ALA A 156 14.59 -3.29 9.88
N LEU A 157 15.92 -3.45 10.01
CA LEU A 157 16.76 -2.67 10.91
C LEU A 157 17.45 -1.51 10.19
N ARG A 158 17.98 -1.77 8.99
CA ARG A 158 18.71 -0.76 8.20
C ARG A 158 18.66 -1.09 6.72
N VAL A 159 18.78 -0.07 5.88
CA VAL A 159 19.01 -0.22 4.45
C VAL A 159 20.24 0.58 4.01
N ALA A 160 21.04 0.00 3.13
CA ALA A 160 22.09 0.67 2.38
C ALA A 160 21.73 0.59 0.87
N PRO A 161 21.08 1.61 0.29
CA PRO A 161 20.49 1.53 -1.06
C PRO A 161 21.49 1.22 -2.18
N ALA A 162 22.75 1.60 -2.00
CA ALA A 162 23.87 1.29 -2.90
C ALA A 162 24.95 0.45 -2.21
N GLY A 163 24.58 -0.28 -1.15
CA GLY A 163 25.49 -1.18 -0.46
C GLY A 163 25.79 -2.43 -1.29
N GLU A 164 27.00 -2.96 -1.09
CA GLU A 164 27.44 -4.23 -1.65
C GLU A 164 27.98 -5.09 -0.52
N LEU A 165 27.53 -6.35 -0.45
CA LEU A 165 27.89 -7.29 0.60
C LEU A 165 29.03 -8.23 0.17
N GLY A 166 29.31 -8.31 -1.14
CA GLY A 166 30.27 -9.26 -1.73
C GLY A 166 29.84 -10.73 -1.63
N ALA A 167 28.68 -10.99 -1.05
CA ALA A 167 28.03 -12.29 -0.92
C ALA A 167 26.50 -12.10 -0.95
N PRO A 168 25.72 -13.14 -1.29
CA PRO A 168 24.25 -13.07 -1.33
C PRO A 168 23.63 -12.70 0.02
N TRP A 169 24.22 -13.18 1.12
CA TRP A 169 23.85 -12.81 2.48
C TRP A 169 25.01 -13.05 3.45
N GLN A 170 24.97 -12.40 4.60
CA GLN A 170 25.87 -12.60 5.74
C GLN A 170 25.06 -12.56 7.03
N ARG A 171 25.36 -13.47 7.96
CA ARG A 171 24.65 -13.58 9.24
C ARG A 171 25.59 -13.27 10.39
N ASP A 172 25.12 -12.44 11.32
CA ASP A 172 25.77 -12.16 12.60
C ASP A 172 24.73 -12.33 13.72
N GLY A 173 24.79 -13.46 14.43
CA GLY A 173 23.80 -13.81 15.45
C GLY A 173 22.37 -13.90 14.91
N ASP A 174 21.50 -13.02 15.39
CA ASP A 174 20.09 -12.87 14.99
C ASP A 174 19.89 -11.85 13.86
N VAL A 175 20.96 -11.23 13.36
CA VAL A 175 20.92 -10.25 12.27
C VAL A 175 21.35 -10.90 10.96
N LEU A 176 20.60 -10.62 9.90
CA LEU A 176 20.90 -11.00 8.53
C LEU A 176 21.10 -9.76 7.67
N HIS A 177 22.22 -9.71 6.98
CA HIS A 177 22.49 -8.80 5.87
C HIS A 177 22.22 -9.54 4.57
N VAL A 178 21.43 -8.97 3.68
CA VAL A 178 21.01 -9.60 2.42
C VAL A 178 21.26 -8.64 1.28
N GLN A 179 21.91 -9.14 0.22
CA GLN A 179 22.09 -8.42 -1.03
C GLN A 179 20.79 -8.47 -1.85
N PHE A 180 20.29 -7.29 -2.21
CA PHE A 180 19.17 -7.06 -3.12
C PHE A 180 19.68 -6.34 -4.38
N ALA A 181 18.79 -6.11 -5.36
CA ALA A 181 19.12 -5.51 -6.65
C ALA A 181 18.48 -4.11 -6.83
N PRO A 182 19.18 -3.00 -6.51
CA PRO A 182 20.45 -2.89 -5.79
C PRO A 182 20.28 -2.77 -4.26
N GLY A 183 21.42 -2.84 -3.56
CA GLY A 183 21.55 -2.44 -2.16
C GLY A 183 21.55 -3.61 -1.17
N VAL A 184 21.79 -3.29 0.10
CA VAL A 184 21.80 -4.27 1.20
C VAL A 184 20.72 -3.95 2.22
N LEU A 185 19.89 -4.94 2.52
CA LEU A 185 18.94 -4.90 3.63
C LEU A 185 19.58 -5.57 4.85
N THR A 186 19.44 -4.94 6.01
CA THR A 186 19.76 -5.54 7.31
C THR A 186 18.47 -5.76 8.09
N ALA A 187 18.21 -6.99 8.50
CA ALA A 187 16.99 -7.38 9.20
C ALA A 187 17.27 -8.38 10.32
N SER A 188 16.41 -8.41 11.34
CA SER A 188 16.43 -9.48 12.34
C SER A 188 15.74 -10.73 11.81
N VAL A 189 16.27 -11.91 12.14
CA VAL A 189 15.68 -13.22 11.84
C VAL A 189 14.76 -13.64 13.00
N ALA A 190 13.68 -14.35 12.69
CA ALA A 190 12.76 -14.93 13.69
C ALA A 190 13.35 -16.13 14.42
#